data_AF-A0A8H5V885-F1
#
_entry.id   AF-A0A8H5V885-F1
#
_cell.length_a   1.000
_cell.length_b   1.000
_cell.length_c   1.000
_cell.angle_alpha   90.00
_cell.angle_beta   90.00
_cell.angle_gamma   90.00
#
_symmetry.space_group_name_H-M   'P 1'
#
loop_
_entity.id
_entity.type
_entity.pdbx_description
1 polymer ?
#
loop_
_entity_poly.entity_id
_entity_poly.type
_entity_poly.pdbx_seq_one_letter_code
_entity_poly.pdbx_strand_id
1 'polypeptide(L)'
;MTLDKEAAVQIVTWDSNQWVSWDDAKTLKMKLDYANERCLGGTMVWAIDLDDGTLIEALGKGMKRKRARVSPPQRDVTCFGTGSLGDINDEFIDIL
;
A
#
# COMPACT_ATOMS: atom_id res chain seq x y z
N MET A 1 -23.20 -5.18 -0.61
CA MET A 1 -22.00 -4.32 -0.54
C MET A 1 -22.45 -2.92 -0.85
N THR A 2 -22.20 -1.98 0.06
CA THR A 2 -22.71 -0.62 0.02
C THR A 2 -21.52 0.33 0.15
N LEU A 3 -21.42 1.27 -0.78
CA LEU A 3 -20.41 2.33 -0.72
C LEU A 3 -20.94 3.46 0.16
N ASP A 4 -20.25 3.72 1.27
CA ASP A 4 -20.42 4.96 2.02
C ASP A 4 -19.55 6.04 1.36
N LYS A 5 -20.19 7.04 0.75
CA LYS A 5 -19.50 8.11 0.02
C LYS A 5 -18.91 9.17 0.95
N GLU A 6 -19.47 9.35 2.13
CA GLU A 6 -18.99 10.35 3.09
C GLU A 6 -17.79 9.82 3.85
N ALA A 7 -17.86 8.57 4.31
CA ALA A 7 -16.74 7.90 4.95
C ALA A 7 -15.69 7.35 3.95
N ALA A 8 -16.03 7.32 2.65
CA ALA A 8 -15.18 6.77 1.59
C ALA A 8 -14.71 5.34 1.91
N VAL A 9 -15.65 4.44 2.26
CA VAL A 9 -15.38 3.02 2.56
C VAL A 9 -16.45 2.13 1.93
N GLN A 10 -16.07 0.90 1.60
CA GLN A 10 -17.02 -0.15 1.25
C GLN A 10 -17.46 -0.86 2.51
N ILE A 11 -18.76 -1.12 2.65
CA ILE A 11 -19.34 -1.80 3.81
C ILE A 11 -20.20 -2.97 3.33
N VAL A 12 -20.10 -4.10 4.04
CA VAL A 12 -21.04 -5.21 3.93
C VAL A 12 -21.59 -5.51 5.31
N THR A 13 -22.90 -5.69 5.40
CA THR A 13 -23.61 -6.00 6.64
C THR A 13 -24.39 -7.31 6.45
N TRP A 14 -24.39 -8.19 7.45
CA TRP A 14 -25.16 -9.43 7.45
C TRP A 14 -25.58 -9.79 8.89
N ASP A 15 -26.45 -10.79 9.03
CA ASP A 15 -26.96 -11.31 10.31
C ASP A 15 -27.37 -10.23 11.33
N SER A 16 -28.05 -9.18 10.86
CA SER A 16 -28.60 -8.05 11.63
C SER A 16 -27.61 -7.20 12.45
N ASN A 17 -26.42 -7.71 12.80
CA ASN A 17 -25.44 -7.03 13.64
C ASN A 17 -23.98 -7.23 13.21
N GLN A 18 -23.71 -8.02 12.17
CA GLN A 18 -22.36 -8.23 11.67
C GLN A 18 -22.07 -7.31 10.49
N TRP A 19 -20.87 -6.75 10.46
CA TRP A 19 -20.44 -5.89 9.38
C TRP A 19 -18.93 -5.91 9.21
N VAL A 20 -18.49 -5.70 7.98
CA VAL A 20 -17.08 -5.53 7.62
C VAL A 20 -16.98 -4.33 6.68
N SER A 21 -15.99 -3.49 6.94
CA SER A 21 -15.61 -2.40 6.04
C SER A 21 -14.23 -2.63 5.47
N TRP A 22 -14.02 -2.29 4.20
CA TRP A 22 -12.73 -2.38 3.53
C TRP A 22 -12.52 -1.27 2.51
N ASP A 23 -11.29 -1.18 2.03
CA ASP A 23 -10.88 -0.27 0.96
C ASP A 23 -10.72 -1.01 -0.37
N ASP A 24 -11.17 -0.37 -1.45
CA ASP A 24 -10.96 -0.81 -2.81
C ASP A 24 -10.34 0.33 -3.66
N ALA A 25 -10.06 0.06 -4.93
CA ALA A 25 -9.50 1.08 -5.82
C ALA A 25 -10.36 2.36 -5.93
N LYS A 26 -11.68 2.26 -5.71
CA LYS A 26 -12.61 3.40 -5.79
C LYS A 26 -12.52 4.23 -4.51
N THR A 27 -12.55 3.61 -3.33
CA THR A 27 -12.42 4.34 -2.05
C THR A 27 -11.04 4.96 -1.90
N LEU A 28 -9.98 4.25 -2.32
CA LEU A 28 -8.62 4.78 -2.35
C LEU A 28 -8.50 6.01 -3.25
N LYS A 29 -9.18 6.03 -4.40
CA LYS A 29 -9.23 7.21 -5.25
C LYS A 29 -9.89 8.40 -4.53
N MET A 30 -11.00 8.18 -3.84
CA MET A 30 -11.69 9.24 -3.09
C MET A 30 -10.81 9.79 -1.96
N LYS A 31 -10.11 8.92 -1.23
CA LYS A 31 -9.14 9.30 -0.19
C LYS A 31 -7.95 10.07 -0.77
N LEU A 32 -7.48 9.68 -1.95
CA LEU A 32 -6.40 10.39 -2.63
C LEU A 32 -6.84 11.78 -3.10
N ASP A 33 -8.04 11.90 -3.68
CA ASP A 33 -8.60 13.19 -4.11
C ASP A 33 -8.76 14.12 -2.88
N TYR A 34 -9.23 13.60 -1.75
CA TYR A 34 -9.31 14.32 -0.47
C TYR A 34 -7.94 14.78 0.07
N ALA A 35 -6.92 13.92 -0.04
CA ALA A 35 -5.55 14.24 0.36
C ALA A 35 -4.93 15.34 -0.52
N ASN A 36 -5.18 15.30 -1.83
CA ASN A 36 -4.73 16.31 -2.78
C ASN A 36 -5.39 17.67 -2.52
N GLU A 37 -6.69 17.71 -2.22
CA GLU A 37 -7.40 18.95 -1.86
C GLU A 37 -6.80 19.66 -0.64
N ARG A 38 -6.15 18.90 0.25
CA ARG A 38 -5.58 19.40 1.51
C ARG A 38 -4.07 19.53 1.48
N CYS A 39 -3.44 19.29 0.33
CA CYS A 39 -1.98 19.31 0.17
C CYS A 39 -1.25 18.39 1.18
N LEU A 40 -1.81 17.21 1.47
CA LEU A 40 -1.16 16.24 2.35
C LEU A 40 0.09 15.66 1.66
N GLY A 41 1.15 15.41 2.44
CA GLY A 41 2.47 15.03 1.91
C GLY A 41 2.54 13.64 1.25
N GLY A 42 1.56 12.79 1.49
CA GLY A 42 1.48 11.47 0.88
C GLY A 42 0.36 10.61 1.46
N THR A 43 0.27 9.40 0.94
CA THR A 43 -0.69 8.37 1.33
C THR A 43 0.05 7.03 1.39
N MET A 44 -0.35 6.16 2.31
CA MET A 44 0.30 4.86 2.55
C MET A 44 -0.77 3.79 2.74
N VAL A 45 -0.50 2.59 2.24
CA VAL A 45 -1.33 1.40 2.44
C VAL A 45 -0.68 0.57 3.53
N TRP A 46 -1.48 0.18 4.51
CA TRP A 46 -1.05 -0.66 5.62
C TRP A 46 -1.94 -1.92 5.70
N ALA A 47 -1.41 -3.13 5.83
CA ALA A 47 -0.01 -3.54 5.73
C ALA A 47 0.27 -4.18 4.35
N ILE A 48 1.55 -4.27 3.97
CA ILE A 48 1.92 -4.81 2.65
C ILE A 48 1.60 -6.30 2.48
N ASP A 49 1.65 -7.07 3.57
CA ASP A 49 1.32 -8.50 3.61
C ASP A 49 -0.19 -8.76 3.53
N LEU A 50 -1.02 -7.76 3.84
CA LEU A 50 -2.47 -7.80 3.70
C LEU A 50 -2.94 -7.38 2.30
N ASP A 51 -2.06 -6.87 1.45
CA ASP A 51 -2.35 -6.50 0.06
C ASP A 51 -1.82 -7.58 -0.89
N ASP A 52 -2.64 -8.02 -1.83
CA ASP A 52 -2.24 -8.89 -2.94
C ASP A 52 -1.50 -8.12 -4.05
N GLY A 53 -1.22 -6.84 -3.80
CA GLY A 53 -0.57 -5.89 -4.70
C GLY A 53 -1.55 -5.06 -5.53
N THR A 54 -2.86 -5.27 -5.37
CA THR A 54 -3.88 -4.53 -6.12
C THR A 54 -4.09 -3.14 -5.54
N LEU A 55 -4.04 -2.97 -4.21
CA LEU A 55 -4.25 -1.68 -3.56
C LEU A 55 -3.08 -0.74 -3.81
N ILE A 56 -1.84 -1.22 -3.69
CA ILE A 56 -0.66 -0.42 -4.00
C ILE A 56 -0.59 -0.02 -5.47
N GLU A 57 -1.05 -0.87 -6.38
CA GLU A 57 -1.14 -0.54 -7.81
C GLU A 57 -2.23 0.51 -8.09
N ALA A 58 -3.39 0.38 -7.45
CA ALA A 58 -4.46 1.37 -7.55
C ALA A 58 -4.00 2.74 -7.03
N LEU A 59 -3.28 2.76 -5.90
CA LEU A 59 -2.71 3.98 -5.34
C LEU A 59 -1.66 4.59 -6.29
N GLY A 60 -0.76 3.77 -6.84
CA GLY A 60 0.24 4.21 -7.82
C GLY A 60 -0.39 4.84 -9.06
N LYS A 61 -1.44 4.21 -9.62
CA LYS A 61 -2.22 4.75 -10.75
C LYS A 61 -2.88 6.09 -10.39
N GLY A 62 -3.49 6.19 -9.22
CA GLY A 62 -4.10 7.42 -8.72
C GLY A 62 -3.10 8.57 -8.57
N MET A 63 -1.91 8.27 -8.02
CA MET A 63 -0.81 9.23 -7.84
C MET A 63 -0.03 9.53 -9.12
N LYS A 64 -0.37 8.90 -10.26
CA LYS A 64 0.41 8.94 -11.51
C LYS A 64 1.88 8.53 -11.30
N ARG A 65 2.13 7.64 -10.34
CA ARG A 65 3.47 7.18 -9.95
C ARG A 65 3.73 5.83 -10.60
N LYS A 66 4.88 5.68 -11.29
CA LYS A 66 5.27 4.40 -11.88
C LYS A 66 5.80 3.47 -10.79
N ARG A 67 5.47 2.17 -10.88
CA ARG A 67 6.09 1.14 -10.05
C ARG A 67 7.60 1.17 -10.30
N ALA A 68 8.37 1.49 -9.27
CA ALA A 68 9.81 1.42 -9.31
C ALA A 68 10.23 0.08 -8.72
N ARG A 69 11.14 -0.63 -9.41
CA ARG A 69 11.83 -1.74 -8.77
C ARG A 69 12.78 -1.11 -7.76
N VAL A 70 12.49 -1.28 -6.48
CA VAL A 70 13.50 -1.08 -5.44
C VAL A 70 14.43 -2.29 -5.54
N SER A 71 15.27 -2.30 -6.58
CA SER A 71 16.46 -3.11 -6.48
C SER A 71 17.25 -2.49 -5.33
N PRO A 72 17.68 -3.27 -4.32
CA PRO A 72 18.82 -2.81 -3.55
C PRO A 72 19.87 -2.36 -4.57
N PRO A 73 20.57 -1.23 -4.37
CA PRO A 73 21.67 -0.89 -5.26
C PRO A 73 22.46 -2.19 -5.42
N GLN A 74 22.68 -2.63 -6.66
CA GLN A 74 23.60 -3.74 -6.89
C GLN A 74 24.95 -3.23 -6.40
N ARG A 75 25.20 -3.39 -5.11
CA ARG A 75 26.52 -3.32 -4.56
C ARG A 75 27.13 -4.60 -5.08
N ASP A 76 27.77 -4.49 -6.22
CA ASP A 76 28.73 -5.47 -6.68
C ASP A 76 29.89 -5.40 -5.67
N VAL A 77 29.70 -6.00 -4.50
CA VAL A 77 30.73 -6.07 -3.46
C VAL A 77 31.62 -7.23 -3.86
N THR A 78 32.47 -7.00 -4.86
CA THR A 78 33.61 -7.87 -5.08
C THR A 78 34.62 -7.60 -3.97
N CYS A 79 34.61 -8.43 -2.92
CA CYS A 79 35.76 -8.59 -2.04
C CYS A 79 36.28 -10.03 -2.17
N PHE A 80 37.61 -10.16 -2.12
CA PHE A 80 38.40 -11.37 -2.40
C PHE A 80 37.80 -12.65 -1.79
N GLY A 81 37.45 -13.60 -2.65
CA GLY A 81 37.13 -14.98 -2.26
C GLY A 81 35.64 -15.27 -2.10
N THR A 82 35.04 -15.76 -3.19
CA THR A 82 33.98 -16.79 -3.24
C THR A 82 32.92 -16.84 -2.12
N GLY A 83 31.66 -16.59 -2.50
CA GLY A 83 30.50 -17.25 -1.87
C GLY A 83 29.34 -16.33 -1.56
N SER A 84 28.23 -16.48 -2.30
CA SER A 84 26.94 -15.89 -1.99
C SER A 84 26.37 -16.53 -0.71
N LEU A 85 26.20 -15.73 0.35
CA LEU A 85 25.41 -16.10 1.53
C LEU A 85 24.22 -15.13 1.61
N GLY A 86 23.04 -15.73 1.67
CA GLY A 86 21.75 -15.06 1.62
C GLY A 86 21.41 -14.23 2.85
N ASP A 87 20.32 -13.51 2.65
CA ASP A 87 19.34 -13.02 3.61
C ASP A 87 19.87 -12.26 4.82
N ILE A 88 19.86 -10.93 4.70
CA ILE A 88 20.00 -10.00 5.82
C ILE A 88 18.69 -9.24 5.97
N ASN A 89 17.89 -9.74 6.91
CA ASN A 89 16.84 -9.10 7.71
C ASN A 89 16.29 -7.74 7.22
N ASP A 90 15.07 -7.77 6.70
CA ASP A 90 14.21 -6.59 6.57
C ASP A 90 13.69 -6.20 7.96
N GLU A 91 14.39 -5.31 8.67
CA GLU A 91 13.80 -4.54 9.76
C GLU A 91 12.83 -3.50 9.17
N PHE A 92 11.55 -3.86 9.11
CA PHE A 92 10.46 -2.90 8.89
C PHE A 92 10.36 -1.98 10.11
N ILE A 93 10.57 -0.68 9.89
CA ILE A 93 10.17 0.37 10.84
C ILE A 93 8.73 0.77 10.50
N ASP A 94 7.82 0.39 11.38
CA ASP A 94 6.48 0.97 11.45
C ASP A 94 6.56 2.33 12.13
N ILE A 95 6.09 3.37 11.45
CA ILE A 95 5.77 4.63 12.10
C ILE A 95 4.26 4.85 11.91
N LEU A 96 3.60 4.90 13.08
CA LEU A 96 2.19 5.17 13.37
C LEU A 96 1.52 6.20 12.45
#